data_AF-A0A7V0X1K9-F1
#
_entry.id   AF-A0A7V0X1K9-F1
#
_cell.length_a   1.000
_cell.length_b   1.000
_cell.length_c   1.000
_cell.angle_alpha   90.00
_cell.angle_beta   90.00
_cell.angle_gamma   90.00
#
_symmetry.space_group_name_H-M   'P 1'
#
loop_
_entity.id
_entity.type
_entity.pdbx_description
1 polymer ?
#
loop_
_entity_poly.entity_id
_entity_poly.type
_entity_poly.pdbx_seq_one_letter_code
_entity_poly.pdbx_strand_id
1 'polypeptide(L)'
;IIGGMGFAGSANINPSREFPSMFEPVHGSAPDIAGRGMANPVAAVLSAAMMLEFLGEMEGADKIRTAVKEHLADGKIRTPDRGGDSATSEVGDDIAGRL
;
A
#
# COMPACT_ATOMS: atom_id res chain seq x y z
N ILE A 1 12.97 3.26 11.81
CA ILE A 1 12.79 4.25 10.73
C ILE A 1 11.36 4.22 10.16
N ILE A 2 10.69 3.09 9.84
CA ILE A 2 9.29 3.12 9.28
C ILE A 2 8.31 1.97 9.66
N GLY A 3 8.63 1.07 10.60
CA GLY A 3 7.65 0.07 11.09
C GLY A 3 7.56 -1.27 10.33
N GLY A 4 8.42 -1.51 9.31
CA GLY A 4 8.55 -2.80 8.61
C GLY A 4 8.41 -2.68 7.08
N MET A 5 8.70 -3.75 6.33
CA MET A 5 8.59 -3.76 4.86
C MET A 5 7.15 -3.64 4.35
N GLY A 6 6.14 -3.97 5.17
CA GLY A 6 4.72 -3.83 4.84
C GLY A 6 4.23 -2.39 4.64
N PHE A 7 5.08 -1.39 4.90
CA PHE A 7 4.78 0.05 4.70
C PHE A 7 5.61 0.70 3.58
N ALA A 8 6.52 -0.06 2.97
CA ALA A 8 7.44 0.47 1.97
C ALA A 8 6.87 0.22 0.56
N GLY A 9 6.23 1.25 0.00
CA GLY A 9 5.98 1.32 -1.44
C GLY A 9 7.29 1.60 -2.21
N SER A 10 7.35 1.19 -3.47
CA SER A 10 8.51 1.40 -4.32
C SER A 10 8.14 1.56 -5.79
N ALA A 11 9.11 2.05 -6.57
CA ALA A 11 8.98 2.22 -8.01
C ALA A 11 10.32 1.95 -8.72
N ASN A 12 10.24 1.20 -9.81
CA ASN A 12 11.30 1.06 -10.81
C ASN A 12 10.96 1.99 -11.98
N ILE A 13 11.58 3.16 -11.99
CA ILE A 13 11.27 4.22 -12.96
C ILE A 13 12.06 4.03 -14.24
N ASN A 14 11.39 4.06 -15.39
CA ASN A 14 12.01 4.28 -16.69
C ASN A 14 12.09 5.81 -16.94
N PRO A 15 13.27 6.44 -16.84
CA PRO A 15 13.35 7.90 -16.87
C PRO A 15 13.01 8.50 -18.25
N SER A 16 13.29 7.76 -19.33
CA SER A 16 12.97 8.20 -20.70
C SER A 16 11.47 8.13 -21.01
N ARG A 17 10.69 7.39 -20.21
CA ARG A 17 9.27 7.07 -20.44
C ARG A 17 8.99 6.37 -21.78
N GLU A 18 10.02 5.83 -22.41
CA GLU A 18 9.90 5.04 -23.64
C GLU A 18 9.30 3.66 -23.35
N PHE A 19 9.56 3.15 -22.15
CA PHE A 19 9.00 1.91 -21.61
C PHE A 19 8.23 2.18 -20.32
N PRO A 20 7.27 1.32 -19.94
CA PRO A 20 6.53 1.50 -18.70
C PRO A 20 7.44 1.41 -17.48
N SER A 21 7.23 2.32 -16.53
CA SER A 21 7.74 2.17 -15.15
C SER A 21 6.91 1.12 -14.40
N MET A 22 7.50 0.48 -13.40
CA MET A 22 6.82 -0.48 -12.52
C MET A 22 6.71 0.08 -11.11
N PHE A 23 5.57 -0.12 -10.46
CA PHE A 23 5.32 0.30 -9.08
C PHE A 23 4.88 -0.92 -8.28
N GLU A 24 5.64 -1.26 -7.24
CA GLU A 24 5.48 -2.52 -6.52
C GLU A 24 5.83 -2.34 -5.03
N PRO A 25 5.24 -3.11 -4.12
CA PRO A 25 5.67 -3.11 -2.72
C PRO A 25 7.08 -3.71 -2.58
N VAL A 26 7.85 -3.27 -1.59
CA VAL A 26 9.21 -3.80 -1.34
C VAL A 26 9.20 -5.23 -0.79
N HIS A 27 8.13 -5.63 -0.09
CA HIS A 27 8.08 -6.96 0.51
C HIS A 27 8.01 -8.08 -0.56
N GLY A 28 8.52 -9.26 -0.21
CA GLY A 28 8.44 -10.45 -1.06
C GLY A 28 7.05 -11.10 -1.06
N SER A 29 6.98 -12.34 -1.57
CA SER A 29 5.73 -13.08 -1.78
C SER A 29 5.06 -13.62 -0.51
N ALA A 30 5.76 -13.65 0.64
CA ALA A 30 5.27 -14.17 1.92
C ALA A 30 4.53 -15.54 1.78
N PRO A 31 5.22 -16.60 1.31
CA PRO A 31 4.60 -17.87 0.93
C PRO A 31 3.92 -18.59 2.10
N ASP A 32 4.35 -18.34 3.33
CA ASP A 32 3.78 -18.85 4.57
C ASP A 32 2.36 -18.34 4.86
N ILE A 33 1.99 -17.17 4.33
CA ILE A 33 0.66 -16.57 4.50
C ILE A 33 -0.12 -16.42 3.18
N ALA A 34 0.47 -16.82 2.05
CA ALA A 34 -0.15 -16.74 0.74
C ALA A 34 -1.51 -17.47 0.72
N GLY A 35 -2.52 -16.81 0.16
CA GLY A 35 -3.90 -17.34 0.07
C GLY A 35 -4.69 -17.33 1.37
N ARG A 36 -4.14 -16.81 2.48
CA ARG A 36 -4.83 -16.78 3.80
C ARG A 36 -5.55 -15.47 4.09
N GLY A 37 -5.44 -14.46 3.22
CA GLY A 37 -6.05 -13.14 3.45
C GLY A 37 -5.48 -12.41 4.66
N MET A 38 -4.21 -12.66 5.01
CA MET A 38 -3.54 -12.07 6.19
C MET A 38 -2.45 -11.04 5.80
N ALA A 39 -2.22 -10.83 4.51
CA ALA A 39 -1.21 -9.90 4.03
C ALA A 39 -1.61 -8.45 4.31
N ASN A 40 -0.64 -7.61 4.66
CA ASN A 40 -0.82 -6.17 4.81
C ASN A 40 -0.77 -5.48 3.43
N PRO A 41 -1.87 -4.88 2.94
CA PRO A 41 -1.90 -4.30 1.60
C PRO A 41 -1.29 -2.89 1.52
N VAL A 42 -0.91 -2.28 2.66
CA VAL A 42 -0.55 -0.85 2.72
C VAL A 42 0.61 -0.48 1.77
N ALA A 43 1.68 -1.28 1.71
CA ALA A 43 2.79 -1.02 0.79
C ALA A 43 2.35 -1.01 -0.68
N ALA A 44 1.49 -1.96 -1.09
CA ALA A 44 1.00 -2.04 -2.46
C ALA A 44 0.11 -0.84 -2.81
N VAL A 45 -0.75 -0.42 -1.88
CA VAL A 45 -1.59 0.78 -2.03
C VAL A 45 -0.73 2.05 -2.15
N LEU A 46 0.34 2.17 -1.36
CA LEU A 46 1.26 3.30 -1.45
C LEU A 46 2.05 3.30 -2.78
N SER A 47 2.42 2.13 -3.31
CA SER A 47 2.99 2.02 -4.66
C SER A 47 2.02 2.50 -5.74
N ALA A 48 0.71 2.23 -5.59
CA ALA A 48 -0.30 2.78 -6.49
C ALA A 48 -0.39 4.33 -6.40
N ALA A 49 -0.25 4.91 -5.20
CA ALA A 49 -0.17 6.37 -5.07
C ALA A 49 1.08 6.97 -5.75
N MET A 50 2.22 6.27 -5.71
CA MET A 50 3.42 6.67 -6.46
C MET A 50 3.18 6.59 -7.98
N MET A 51 2.45 5.57 -8.44
CA MET A 51 2.08 5.43 -9.85
C MET A 51 1.19 6.60 -10.31
N LEU A 52 0.15 6.95 -9.55
CA LEU A 52 -0.72 8.08 -9.88
C LEU A 52 0.05 9.40 -9.96
N GLU A 53 0.94 9.66 -8.99
CA GLU A 53 1.83 10.82 -9.03
C GLU A 53 2.70 10.84 -10.30
N PHE A 54 3.30 9.70 -10.68
CA PHE A 54 4.12 9.61 -11.89
C PHE A 54 3.33 9.90 -13.18
N LEU A 55 2.05 9.51 -13.20
CA LEU A 55 1.12 9.74 -14.30
C LEU A 55 0.56 11.18 -14.33
N GLY A 56 0.80 11.98 -13.30
CA GLY A 56 0.29 13.36 -13.17
C GLY A 56 -1.05 13.47 -12.43
N GLU A 57 -1.60 12.36 -11.95
CA GLU A 57 -2.86 12.28 -11.20
C GLU A 57 -2.66 12.61 -9.72
N MET A 58 -2.19 13.83 -9.44
CA MET A 58 -1.78 14.27 -8.10
C MET A 58 -2.91 14.21 -7.08
N GLU A 59 -4.13 14.61 -7.46
CA GLU A 59 -5.29 14.57 -6.56
C GLU A 59 -5.59 13.14 -6.10
N GLY A 60 -5.57 12.18 -7.03
CA GLY A 60 -5.77 10.77 -6.70
C GLY A 60 -4.67 10.21 -5.82
N ALA A 61 -3.41 10.55 -6.12
CA ALA A 61 -2.27 10.16 -5.31
C ALA A 61 -2.37 10.66 -3.86
N ASP A 62 -2.77 11.92 -3.67
CA ASP A 62 -2.87 12.55 -2.36
C ASP A 62 -4.08 12.04 -1.56
N LYS A 63 -5.21 11.74 -2.21
CA LYS A 63 -6.34 11.05 -1.57
C LYS A 63 -5.91 9.70 -1.01
N ILE A 64 -5.21 8.88 -1.79
CA ILE A 64 -4.71 7.57 -1.31
C ILE A 64 -3.75 7.75 -0.13
N ARG A 65 -2.77 8.66 -0.22
CA ARG A 65 -1.83 8.90 0.88
C ARG A 65 -2.53 9.35 2.16
N THR A 66 -3.55 10.20 2.03
CA THR A 66 -4.35 10.69 3.15
C THR A 66 -5.17 9.57 3.77
N ALA A 67 -5.89 8.79 2.96
CA ALA A 67 -6.66 7.63 3.43
C ALA A 67 -5.80 6.61 4.18
N VAL A 68 -4.61 6.27 3.64
CA VAL A 68 -3.65 5.39 4.31
C VAL A 68 -3.16 6.00 5.62
N LYS A 69 -2.84 7.30 5.64
CA LYS A 69 -2.41 7.99 6.87
C LYS A 69 -3.49 7.96 7.95
N GLU A 70 -4.74 8.20 7.60
CA GLU A 70 -5.87 8.16 8.53
C GLU A 70 -6.16 6.76 9.04
N HIS A 71 -6.14 5.75 8.17
CA HIS A 71 -6.22 4.33 8.55
C HIS A 71 -5.15 3.97 9.60
N LEU A 72 -3.89 4.33 9.32
CA LEU A 72 -2.78 4.04 10.21
C LEU A 72 -2.88 4.79 11.55
N ALA A 73 -3.41 6.02 11.54
CA ALA A 73 -3.61 6.83 12.73
C ALA A 73 -4.74 6.33 13.63
N ASP A 74 -5.85 5.84 13.03
CA ASP A 74 -6.95 5.21 13.78
C ASP A 74 -6.51 3.88 14.40
N GLY A 75 -5.79 3.04 13.63
CA GLY A 75 -5.08 1.87 14.14
C GLY A 75 -5.96 0.73 14.65
N LYS A 76 -7.28 0.78 14.43
CA LYS A 76 -8.25 -0.25 14.87
C LYS A 76 -8.23 -1.48 13.96
N ILE A 77 -8.31 -1.27 12.65
CA ILE A 77 -8.28 -2.33 11.64
C ILE A 77 -6.81 -2.53 11.25
N ARG A 78 -6.24 -3.69 11.57
CA ARG A 78 -4.81 -3.95 11.30
C ARG A 78 -4.54 -5.44 11.19
N THR A 79 -3.70 -5.79 10.24
CA THR A 79 -3.28 -7.16 9.94
C THR A 79 -2.35 -7.74 11.01
N PRO A 80 -2.11 -9.06 11.01
CA PRO A 80 -1.28 -9.74 12.00
C PRO A 80 0.16 -9.23 12.14
N ASP A 81 0.79 -8.75 11.05
CA ASP A 81 2.12 -8.13 11.09
C ASP A 81 2.15 -6.82 11.92
N ARG A 82 0.98 -6.19 12.10
CA ARG A 82 0.75 -5.00 12.94
C ARG A 82 0.18 -5.35 14.31
N GLY A 83 0.12 -6.63 14.68
CA GLY A 83 -0.41 -7.09 15.96
C GLY A 83 -1.94 -6.98 16.09
N GLY A 84 -2.67 -7.06 14.97
CA GLY A 84 -4.13 -7.24 14.98
C GLY A 84 -4.55 -8.57 14.38
N ASP A 85 -5.84 -8.66 14.09
CA ASP A 85 -6.53 -9.86 13.63
C ASP A 85 -7.36 -9.61 12.35
N SER A 86 -7.29 -8.41 11.78
CA SER A 86 -8.04 -8.06 10.58
C SER A 86 -7.47 -8.71 9.32
N ALA A 87 -8.35 -9.09 8.41
CA ALA A 87 -8.02 -9.60 7.09
C ALA A 87 -7.50 -8.50 6.15
N THR A 88 -6.80 -8.91 5.09
CA THR A 88 -6.33 -8.05 4.00
C THR A 88 -7.47 -7.22 3.40
N SER A 89 -8.64 -7.84 3.20
CA SER A 89 -9.81 -7.17 2.63
C SER A 89 -10.35 -6.09 3.56
N GLU A 90 -10.40 -6.33 4.88
CA GLU A 90 -10.89 -5.33 5.84
C GLU A 90 -10.01 -4.09 5.87
N VAL A 91 -8.68 -4.27 5.79
CA VAL A 91 -7.74 -3.14 5.65
C VAL A 91 -7.97 -2.40 4.33
N GLY A 92 -8.15 -3.14 3.22
CA GLY A 92 -8.43 -2.56 1.91
C GLY A 92 -9.74 -1.76 1.87
N ASP A 93 -10.80 -2.31 2.46
CA ASP A 93 -12.13 -1.70 2.54
C ASP A 93 -12.11 -0.44 3.40
N ASP A 94 -11.42 -0.46 4.54
CA ASP A 94 -11.27 0.72 5.40
C ASP A 94 -10.50 1.85 4.69
N ILE A 95 -9.43 1.53 3.96
CA ILE A 95 -8.70 2.53 3.18
C ILE A 95 -9.59 3.08 2.05
N ALA A 96 -10.29 2.21 1.33
CA ALA A 96 -11.18 2.63 0.23
C ALA A 96 -12.33 3.50 0.72
N GLY A 97 -12.89 3.22 1.91
CA GLY A 97 -13.96 4.01 2.53
C GLY A 97 -13.55 5.41 2.98
N ARG A 98 -12.25 5.74 2.95
CA ARG A 98 -11.68 7.05 3.33
C ARG A 98 -11.32 7.94 2.14
N LEU A 99 -11.51 7.46 0.91
CA LEU A 99 -11.29 8.23 -0.33
C LEU A 99 -12.45 9.19 -0.61
#